data_AF-A0A4Q3E8Q2-F1
#
_entry.id   AF-A0A4Q3E8Q2-F1
#
_cell.length_a   1.000
_cell.length_b   1.000
_cell.length_c   1.000
_cell.angle_alpha   90.00
_cell.angle_beta   90.00
_cell.angle_gamma   90.00
#
_symmetry.space_group_name_H-M   'P 1'
#
loop_
_entity.id
_entity.type
_entity.pdbx_description
1 polymer ?
#
loop_
_entity_poly.entity_id
_entity_poly.type
_entity_poly.pdbx_seq_one_letter_code
_entity_poly.pdbx_strand_id
1 'polypeptide(L)'
;VYMIGFVPGFAYLGGLNDLLETPRKTTPRSNVPAGSVGIAGKQTGIYPLATPGGWQLIGRTPLTLFDAATQQPSLLKAGDSVVFKPVSMDEFNELTHK
;
A
#
# COMPACT_ATOMS: atom_id res chain seq x y z
N VAL A 1 8.09 2.76 -8.08
CA VAL A 1 7.91 3.59 -6.88
C VAL A 1 8.43 4.98 -7.20
N TYR A 2 7.57 6.00 -7.21
CA TYR A 2 7.98 7.37 -7.54
C TYR A 2 8.43 8.14 -6.29
N MET A 3 7.85 7.86 -5.13
CA MET A 3 8.16 8.53 -3.88
C MET A 3 7.91 7.57 -2.70
N ILE A 4 8.73 7.69 -1.66
CA ILE A 4 8.45 7.15 -0.33
C ILE A 4 8.17 8.32 0.61
N GLY A 5 7.07 8.30 1.37
CA GLY A 5 6.70 9.39 2.29
C GLY A 5 5.19 9.46 2.53
N PHE A 6 4.71 10.42 3.32
CA PHE A 6 3.40 10.48 4.04
C PHE A 6 3.48 9.89 5.44
N VAL A 7 3.81 8.60 5.53
CA VAL A 7 4.23 7.91 6.76
C VAL A 7 5.44 7.02 6.43
N PRO A 8 6.22 6.57 7.43
CA PRO A 8 7.40 5.74 7.18
C PRO A 8 7.07 4.52 6.32
N GLY A 9 7.77 4.38 5.20
CA GLY A 9 7.61 3.27 4.24
C GLY A 9 6.39 3.34 3.30
N PHE A 10 5.61 4.43 3.30
CA PHE A 10 4.47 4.53 2.38
C PHE A 10 4.96 4.78 0.97
N ALA A 11 4.62 3.88 0.05
CA ALA A 11 5.08 3.92 -1.33
C ALA A 11 4.02 4.50 -2.27
N TYR A 12 4.32 5.63 -2.90
CA TYR A 12 3.55 6.16 -4.02
C TYR A 12 4.00 5.48 -5.30
N LEU A 13 3.05 4.82 -5.97
CA LEU A 13 3.25 4.10 -7.21
C LEU A 13 2.61 4.89 -8.36
N GLY A 14 3.43 5.23 -9.36
CA GLY A 14 2.96 5.73 -10.65
C GLY A 14 2.71 4.59 -11.63
N GLY A 15 2.17 4.92 -12.80
CA GLY A 15 1.89 3.96 -13.87
C GLY A 15 0.56 3.23 -13.72
N LEU A 16 -0.38 3.77 -12.94
CA LEU A 16 -1.75 3.26 -12.89
C LEU A 16 -2.42 3.42 -14.27
N ASN A 17 -3.13 2.39 -14.71
CA ASN A 17 -3.94 2.47 -15.93
C ASN A 17 -5.03 3.54 -15.77
N ASP A 18 -5.20 4.42 -16.75
CA ASP A 18 -6.17 5.53 -16.71
C ASP A 18 -7.62 5.04 -16.51
N LEU A 19 -7.96 3.80 -16.91
CA LEU A 19 -9.28 3.20 -16.66
C LEU A 19 -9.57 2.94 -15.18
N LEU A 20 -8.54 2.91 -14.34
CA LEU A 20 -8.66 2.70 -12.89
C LEU A 20 -8.62 4.01 -12.11
N GLU A 21 -8.41 5.15 -12.77
CA GLU A 21 -8.37 6.46 -12.11
C GLU A 21 -9.67 6.69 -11.35
N THR A 22 -9.55 6.83 -10.02
CA THR A 22 -10.71 7.00 -9.14
C THR A 22 -10.42 8.06 -8.09
N PRO A 23 -11.29 9.08 -7.89
CA PRO A 23 -11.05 10.09 -6.88
C PRO A 23 -11.00 9.49 -5.47
N ARG A 24 -10.21 10.12 -4.60
CA ARG A 24 -10.24 9.83 -3.17
C ARG A 24 -11.63 10.10 -2.59
N LYS A 25 -11.99 9.42 -1.50
CA LYS A 25 -13.20 9.72 -0.73
C LYS A 25 -13.19 11.17 -0.26
N THR A 26 -14.37 11.79 -0.29
CA THR A 26 -14.60 13.14 0.24
C THR A 26 -14.37 13.20 1.75
N THR A 27 -14.81 12.17 2.47
CA THR A 27 -14.52 11.97 3.90
C THR A 27 -13.55 10.80 4.07
N PRO A 28 -12.35 11.02 4.64
CA PRO A 28 -11.38 9.95 4.85
C PRO A 28 -11.86 8.97 5.92
N ARG A 29 -11.39 7.72 5.83
CA ARG A 29 -11.55 6.76 6.94
C ARG A 29 -10.65 7.21 8.08
N SER A 30 -11.15 7.12 9.31
CA SER A 30 -10.36 7.36 10.52
C SER A 30 -9.24 6.33 10.69
N ASN A 31 -9.46 5.11 10.19
CA ASN A 31 -8.48 4.04 10.25
C ASN A 31 -8.49 3.21 8.95
N VAL A 32 -7.34 3.14 8.29
CA VAL A 32 -7.04 2.24 7.19
C VAL A 32 -6.04 1.20 7.71
N PRO A 33 -6.34 -0.11 7.65
CA PRO A 33 -5.44 -1.14 8.15
C PRO A 33 -4.07 -1.14 7.44
N ALA A 34 -3.01 -1.46 8.17
CA ALA A 34 -1.69 -1.71 7.58
C ALA A 34 -1.75 -2.80 6.51
N GLY A 35 -0.97 -2.65 5.45
CA GLY A 35 -0.97 -3.48 4.25
C GLY A 35 -2.07 -3.13 3.23
N SER A 36 -2.99 -2.20 3.51
CA SER A 36 -4.06 -1.86 2.56
C SER A 36 -3.49 -1.29 1.27
N VAL A 37 -4.01 -1.73 0.12
CA VAL A 37 -3.70 -1.19 -1.20
C VAL A 37 -4.82 -0.25 -1.61
N GLY A 38 -4.47 0.96 -2.04
CA GLY A 38 -5.45 1.97 -2.42
C GLY A 38 -5.21 2.62 -3.77
N ILE A 39 -6.24 3.29 -4.28
CA ILE A 39 -6.18 4.20 -5.44
C ILE A 39 -6.68 5.59 -5.04
N ALA A 40 -5.99 6.63 -5.52
CA ALA A 40 -6.46 8.01 -5.49
C ALA A 40 -5.97 8.78 -6.72
N GLY A 41 -6.91 9.23 -7.55
CA GLY A 41 -6.61 9.79 -8.86
C GLY A 41 -5.82 8.77 -9.67
N LYS A 42 -4.72 9.22 -10.27
CA LYS A 42 -3.81 8.40 -11.09
C LYS A 42 -2.75 7.63 -10.30
N GLN A 43 -2.87 7.58 -8.98
CA GLN A 43 -1.88 6.94 -8.12
C GLN A 43 -2.45 5.71 -7.44
N THR A 44 -1.58 4.72 -7.26
CA THR A 44 -1.78 3.61 -6.34
C THR A 44 -0.63 3.55 -5.34
N GLY A 45 -0.76 2.73 -4.30
CA GLY A 45 0.10 2.79 -3.13
C GLY A 45 -0.38 1.86 -2.05
N ILE A 46 0.50 1.62 -1.08
CA ILE A 46 0.27 0.64 -0.01
C ILE A 46 0.53 1.31 1.33
N TYR A 47 -0.46 1.22 2.22
CA TYR A 47 -0.42 1.75 3.57
C TYR A 47 0.48 0.85 4.43
N PRO A 48 1.67 1.28 4.88
CA PRO A 48 2.58 0.43 5.65
C PRO A 48 2.14 0.30 7.10
N LEU A 49 1.37 1.26 7.60
CA LEU A 49 0.92 1.38 8.98
C LEU A 49 -0.57 1.70 9.01
N ALA A 50 -1.21 1.40 10.15
CA ALA A 50 -2.60 1.77 10.38
C ALA A 50 -2.71 3.30 10.55
N THR A 51 -3.40 3.96 9.63
CA THR A 51 -3.45 5.44 9.55
C THR A 51 -4.77 5.93 8.96
N PRO A 52 -5.19 7.18 9.21
CA PRO A 52 -6.32 7.77 8.49
C PRO A 52 -6.03 7.87 6.99
N GLY A 53 -7.04 7.65 6.14
CA GLY A 53 -6.83 7.61 4.71
C GLY A 53 -8.10 7.76 3.86
N GLY A 54 -8.01 8.57 2.81
CA GLY A 54 -9.10 8.81 1.87
C GLY A 54 -9.06 7.95 0.61
N TRP A 55 -8.06 7.09 0.43
CA TRP A 55 -7.93 6.32 -0.81
C TRP A 55 -9.01 5.25 -0.91
N GLN A 56 -9.37 4.90 -2.15
CA GLN A 56 -10.27 3.78 -2.41
C GLN A 56 -9.51 2.49 -2.19
N LEU A 57 -9.89 1.71 -1.18
CA LEU A 57 -9.20 0.47 -0.84
C LEU A 57 -9.67 -0.63 -1.78
N ILE A 58 -8.73 -1.31 -2.41
CA ILE A 58 -8.99 -2.34 -3.44
C ILE A 58 -8.42 -3.71 -3.09
N GLY A 59 -7.64 -3.80 -2.00
CA GLY A 59 -7.01 -5.04 -1.58
C GLY A 59 -6.08 -4.82 -0.39
N ARG A 60 -5.34 -5.86 -0.03
CA ARG A 60 -4.38 -5.84 1.07
C ARG A 60 -3.20 -6.75 0.74
N THR A 61 -2.01 -6.41 1.23
CA THR A 61 -0.84 -7.32 1.24
C THR A 61 -0.62 -7.84 2.66
N PRO A 62 -0.21 -9.11 2.82
CA PRO A 62 0.20 -9.65 4.12
C PRO A 62 1.63 -9.24 4.50
N LEU A 63 2.40 -8.67 3.56
CA LEU A 63 3.80 -8.34 3.78
C LEU A 63 3.98 -7.12 4.70
N THR A 64 4.96 -7.22 5.61
CA THR A 64 5.44 -6.08 6.41
C THR A 64 6.19 -5.10 5.52
N LEU A 65 5.62 -3.91 5.33
CA LEU A 65 6.20 -2.87 4.47
C LEU A 65 7.18 -1.95 5.20
N PHE A 66 6.99 -1.79 6.51
CA PHE A 66 7.84 -0.98 7.36
C PHE A 66 8.01 -1.61 8.74
N ASP A 67 9.25 -1.77 9.17
CA ASP A 67 9.63 -2.20 10.52
C ASP A 67 10.91 -1.48 10.98
N ALA A 68 10.74 -0.56 11.93
CA ALA A 68 11.83 0.25 12.47
C ALA A 68 12.90 -0.56 13.24
N ALA A 69 12.61 -1.79 13.64
CA ALA A 69 13.56 -2.64 14.36
C ALA A 69 14.57 -3.35 13.44
N THR A 70 14.35 -3.33 12.12
CA THR A 70 15.19 -4.03 11.15
C THR A 70 16.31 -3.15 10.59
N GLN A 71 17.39 -3.77 10.10
CA GLN A 71 18.48 -3.05 9.41
C GLN A 71 18.02 -2.34 8.12
N GLN A 72 16.96 -2.83 7.49
CA GLN A 72 16.35 -2.23 6.31
C GLN A 72 14.87 -1.95 6.60
N PRO A 73 14.56 -0.81 7.23
CA PRO A 73 13.26 -0.60 7.85
C PRO A 73 12.11 -0.44 6.88
N SER A 74 12.36 -0.25 5.58
CA SER A 74 11.30 -0.23 4.56
C SER A 74 11.57 -1.27 3.49
N LEU A 75 10.53 -2.03 3.16
CA LEU A 75 10.57 -3.03 2.10
C LEU A 75 10.76 -2.40 0.70
N LEU A 76 10.15 -1.23 0.48
CA LEU A 76 10.16 -0.53 -0.81
C LEU A 76 11.02 0.74 -0.75
N LYS A 77 11.76 0.99 -1.82
CA LYS A 77 12.58 2.19 -2.02
C LYS A 77 12.14 2.94 -3.27
N ALA A 78 12.45 4.23 -3.33
CA ALA A 78 12.23 5.01 -4.55
C ALA A 78 13.04 4.39 -5.71
N GLY A 79 12.40 4.26 -6.87
CA GLY A 79 12.96 3.57 -8.04
C GLY A 79 12.53 2.10 -8.18
N ASP A 80 12.04 1.44 -7.14
CA ASP A 80 11.64 0.03 -7.23
C ASP A 80 10.47 -0.20 -8.18
N SER A 81 10.43 -1.36 -8.84
CA SER A 81 9.27 -1.83 -9.61
C SER A 81 8.42 -2.77 -8.77
N VAL A 82 7.10 -2.56 -8.77
CA VAL A 82 6.15 -3.33 -7.97
C VAL A 82 5.18 -4.05 -8.90
N VAL A 83 4.99 -5.35 -8.67
CA VAL A 83 3.97 -6.15 -9.34
C VAL A 83 3.03 -6.71 -8.28
N PHE A 84 1.75 -6.37 -8.37
CA PHE A 84 0.72 -6.96 -7.52
C PHE A 84 0.32 -8.32 -8.08
N LYS A 85 0.37 -9.35 -7.24
CA LYS A 85 -0.12 -10.69 -7.57
C LYS A 85 -1.37 -10.98 -6.71
N PRO A 86 -2.51 -11.29 -7.32
CA PRO A 86 -3.66 -11.74 -6.56
C PRO A 86 -3.34 -13.08 -5.89
N VAL A 87 -3.77 -13.22 -4.65
CA VAL A 87 -3.64 -14.45 -3.86
C VAL A 87 -5.00 -14.79 -3.28
N SER A 88 -5.21 -16.08 -3.00
CA SER A 88 -6.35 -16.56 -2.22
C SER A 88 -6.26 -16.08 -0.76
N MET A 89 -7.37 -16.19 -0.03
CA MET A 89 -7.39 -15.86 1.39
C MET A 89 -6.50 -16.80 2.22
N ASP A 90 -6.42 -18.08 1.83
CA ASP A 90 -5.57 -19.07 2.51
C ASP A 90 -4.09 -18.71 2.34
N GLU A 91 -3.65 -18.42 1.10
CA GLU A 91 -2.28 -17.95 0.84
C GLU A 91 -1.98 -16.63 1.57
N PHE A 92 -2.95 -15.71 1.65
CA PHE A 92 -2.79 -14.47 2.41
C PHE A 92 -2.52 -14.74 3.89
N ASN A 93 -3.28 -15.66 4.49
CA ASN A 93 -3.12 -16.04 5.90
C ASN A 93 -1.77 -16.73 6.13
N GLU A 94 -1.38 -17.67 5.26
CA GLU A 94 -0.07 -18.34 5.34
C GLU A 94 1.11 -17.36 5.27
N LEU A 95 1.04 -16.36 4.38
CA LEU A 95 2.07 -15.34 4.23
C LEU A 95 2.12 -14.36 5.41
N THR A 96 1.01 -14.18 6.12
CA THR A 96 0.96 -13.29 7.31
C THR A 96 1.69 -13.91 8.51
N HIS A 97 1.81 -15.24 8.56
CA HIS A 97 2.42 -15.99 9.66
C HIS A 97 3.90 -16.36 9.42
N LYS A 98 4.50 -15.90 8.32
CA LYS A 98 5.93 -16.05 8.02
C LYS A 98 6.71 -14.83 8.46
#